data_AF-A0A177DV30-F1
#
_entry.id   AF-A0A177DV30-F1
#
_cell.length_a   1.000
_cell.length_b   1.000
_cell.length_c   1.000
_cell.angle_alpha   90.00
_cell.angle_beta   90.00
_cell.angle_gamma   90.00
#
_symmetry.space_group_name_H-M   'P 1'
#
loop_
_entity.id
_entity.type
_entity.pdbx_description
1 polymer ?
#
loop_
_entity_poly.entity_id
_entity_poly.type
_entity_poly.pdbx_seq_one_letter_code
_entity_poly.pdbx_strand_id
1 'polypeptide(L)'
;MAARGRVDMTDVASRTQDASDYADLLQTNHSDAFAFSEAEKLALQLYDQLKELELQHSLIEAQQSDAHDASATPDDLLEGRLTVAQREAMDARAEYEIRNKITHNVLVMDPVLKAVYEGEQTGFAEKRILPLVTENDTVFMMHGALTSRLAHTTRSQSTAEHSNMTENQRHEELAETMLALAEEMKTQSVHDIEDAQLRQRVDAVDKELKDSRRRAKTLKGILSAMIVGSGINWAADEGLTELVLEDEDD
;
A
#
# COMPACT_ATOMS: atom_id res chain seq x y z
N MET A 1 -45.78 41.31 -33.74
CA MET A 1 -44.47 41.83 -33.32
C MET A 1 -44.01 41.03 -32.12
N ALA A 2 -43.01 40.17 -32.32
CA ALA A 2 -42.48 39.26 -31.31
C ALA A 2 -41.05 39.72 -30.97
N ALA A 3 -40.75 39.89 -29.68
CA ALA A 3 -39.40 40.03 -29.18
C ALA A 3 -39.26 39.16 -27.94
N ARG A 4 -38.79 37.93 -28.16
CA ARG A 4 -38.31 37.03 -27.11
C ARG A 4 -36.97 37.57 -26.61
N GLY A 5 -36.90 37.92 -25.33
CA GLY A 5 -35.64 38.15 -24.63
C GLY A 5 -34.89 36.83 -24.50
N ARG A 6 -33.85 36.67 -25.31
CA ARG A 6 -32.93 35.53 -25.29
C ARG A 6 -31.96 35.76 -24.13
N VAL A 7 -32.12 34.99 -23.05
CA VAL A 7 -31.11 34.88 -21.99
C VAL A 7 -29.94 34.13 -22.60
N ASP A 8 -28.80 34.82 -22.69
CA ASP A 8 -27.54 34.29 -23.18
C ASP A 8 -26.99 33.36 -22.10
N MET A 9 -27.19 32.06 -22.27
CA MET A 9 -26.49 31.03 -21.51
C MET A 9 -25.04 31.09 -21.98
N THR A 10 -24.22 31.81 -21.21
CA THR A 10 -22.78 31.80 -21.41
C THR A 10 -22.28 30.38 -21.20
N ASP A 11 -21.82 29.81 -22.31
CA ASP A 11 -21.20 28.51 -22.43
C ASP A 11 -20.02 28.47 -21.45
N VAL A 12 -20.18 27.74 -20.33
CA VAL A 12 -19.08 27.48 -19.40
C VAL A 12 -18.09 26.64 -20.17
N ALA A 13 -17.03 27.30 -20.63
CA ALA A 13 -15.93 26.70 -21.36
C ALA A 13 -15.57 25.37 -20.71
N SER A 14 -15.81 24.28 -21.44
CA SER A 14 -15.40 22.94 -21.07
C SER A 14 -13.87 22.94 -20.95
N ARG A 15 -13.37 23.20 -19.74
CA ARG A 15 -11.99 22.92 -19.38
C ARG A 15 -11.80 21.45 -19.69
N THR A 16 -10.80 21.16 -20.52
CA THR A 16 -10.31 19.82 -20.79
C THR A 16 -10.06 19.14 -19.45
N GLN A 17 -11.00 18.30 -19.02
CA GLN A 17 -10.88 17.48 -17.83
C GLN A 17 -9.78 16.46 -18.10
N ASP A 18 -8.62 16.67 -17.50
CA ASP A 18 -7.67 15.58 -17.32
C ASP A 18 -8.41 14.47 -16.55
N ALA A 19 -8.34 13.24 -17.03
CA ALA A 19 -9.05 12.09 -16.44
C ALA A 19 -8.62 11.75 -15.00
N SER A 20 -7.72 12.54 -14.42
CA SER A 20 -7.16 12.44 -13.07
C SER A 20 -7.41 13.67 -12.19
N ASP A 21 -8.10 14.71 -12.67
CA ASP A 21 -8.30 15.92 -11.88
C ASP A 21 -9.51 15.79 -10.95
N TYR A 22 -9.31 15.06 -9.85
CA TYR A 22 -10.30 14.86 -8.79
C TYR A 22 -10.34 16.03 -7.79
N ALA A 23 -9.54 17.08 -8.01
CA ALA A 23 -9.42 18.23 -7.11
C ALA A 23 -10.77 18.96 -6.93
N ASP A 24 -11.61 18.97 -7.96
CA ASP A 24 -12.94 19.58 -7.91
C ASP A 24 -13.92 18.78 -7.02
N LEU A 25 -13.74 17.47 -6.86
CA LEU A 25 -14.58 16.64 -5.97
C LEU A 25 -14.25 16.84 -4.48
N LEU A 26 -13.08 17.42 -4.18
CA LEU A 26 -12.65 17.72 -2.82
C LEU A 26 -13.08 19.12 -2.37
N GLN A 27 -13.65 19.92 -3.26
CA GLN A 27 -14.14 21.26 -2.96
C GLN A 27 -15.64 21.18 -2.64
N THR A 28 -15.97 21.21 -1.35
CA THR A 28 -17.37 21.28 -0.91
C THR A 28 -17.87 22.71 -1.06
N ASN A 29 -18.69 22.97 -2.08
CA ASN A 29 -19.31 24.29 -2.27
C ASN A 29 -20.44 24.55 -1.25
N HIS A 30 -20.90 23.51 -0.57
CA HIS A 30 -22.02 23.51 0.36
C HIS A 30 -21.63 23.85 1.81
N SER A 31 -20.79 24.89 1.99
CA SER A 31 -20.32 25.32 3.32
C SER A 31 -21.45 25.70 4.30
N ASP A 32 -22.62 26.09 3.77
CA ASP A 32 -23.82 26.41 4.55
C ASP A 32 -24.36 25.22 5.36
N ALA A 33 -24.06 23.98 4.92
CA ALA A 33 -24.43 22.77 5.67
C ALA A 33 -23.67 22.62 6.99
N PHE A 34 -22.54 23.31 7.16
CA PHE A 34 -21.73 23.33 8.37
C PHE A 34 -22.07 24.49 9.32
N ALA A 35 -22.95 25.41 8.91
CA ALA A 35 -23.32 26.54 9.73
C ALA A 35 -24.35 26.13 10.80
N PHE A 36 -23.85 25.75 11.97
CA PHE A 36 -24.70 25.50 13.14
C PHE A 36 -25.34 26.80 13.62
N SER A 37 -26.62 26.73 13.97
CA SER A 37 -27.27 27.82 14.71
C SER A 37 -26.64 27.97 16.10
N GLU A 38 -26.75 29.15 16.72
CA GLU A 38 -26.22 29.37 18.07
C GLU A 38 -26.83 28.41 19.11
N ALA A 39 -28.09 28.02 18.92
CA ALA A 39 -28.74 27.01 19.75
C ALA A 39 -28.14 25.62 19.56
N GLU A 40 -27.83 25.22 18.32
CA GLU A 40 -27.17 23.95 18.00
C GLU A 40 -25.75 23.90 18.58
N LYS A 41 -24.98 24.99 18.46
CA LYS A 41 -23.65 25.09 19.06
C LYS A 41 -23.69 24.95 20.58
N LEU A 42 -24.64 25.62 21.23
CA LEU A 42 -24.83 25.52 22.68
C LEU A 42 -25.24 24.10 23.09
N ALA A 43 -26.11 23.43 22.33
CA ALA A 43 -26.49 22.05 22.58
C ALA A 43 -25.29 21.09 22.49
N LEU A 44 -24.42 21.28 21.49
CA LEU A 44 -23.18 20.49 21.36
C LEU A 44 -22.22 20.73 22.52
N GLN A 45 -22.02 21.99 22.91
CA GLN A 45 -21.19 22.31 24.08
C GLN A 45 -21.71 21.69 25.38
N LEU A 46 -23.02 21.70 25.59
CA LEU A 46 -23.64 21.05 26.75
C LEU A 46 -23.50 19.53 26.69
N TYR A 47 -23.58 18.93 25.49
CA TYR A 47 -23.34 17.50 25.30
C TYR A 47 -21.90 17.12 25.67
N ASP A 48 -20.91 17.88 25.20
CA ASP A 48 -19.50 17.66 25.52
C ASP A 48 -19.24 17.79 27.03
N GLN A 49 -19.82 18.82 27.67
CA GLN A 49 -19.75 18.98 29.12
C GLN A 49 -20.39 17.82 29.88
N LEU A 50 -21.54 17.32 29.41
CA LEU A 50 -22.21 16.18 30.02
C LEU A 50 -21.37 14.90 29.89
N LYS A 51 -20.73 14.67 28.73
CA LYS A 51 -19.85 13.53 28.52
C LYS A 51 -18.61 13.59 29.40
N GLU A 52 -18.02 14.77 29.56
CA GLU A 52 -16.90 14.98 30.48
C GLU A 52 -17.32 14.69 31.95
N LEU A 53 -18.50 15.14 32.37
CA LEU A 53 -19.00 14.86 33.72
C LEU A 53 -19.29 13.37 33.94
N GLU A 54 -19.85 12.67 32.96
CA GLU A 54 -20.04 11.21 33.01
C GLU A 54 -18.70 10.47 33.13
N LEU A 55 -17.67 10.94 32.42
CA LEU A 55 -16.32 10.38 32.52
C LEU A 55 -15.73 10.62 33.92
N GLN A 56 -15.83 11.83 34.45
CA GLN A 56 -15.37 12.16 35.80
C GLN A 56 -16.08 11.32 36.87
N HIS A 57 -17.38 11.10 36.72
CA HIS A 57 -18.14 10.23 37.62
C HIS A 57 -17.63 8.79 37.58
N SER A 58 -17.48 8.21 36.39
CA SER A 58 -17.01 6.82 36.25
C SER A 58 -15.58 6.63 36.77
N LEU A 59 -14.72 7.65 36.65
CA LEU A 59 -13.37 7.63 37.22
C LEU A 59 -13.38 7.66 38.75
N ILE A 60 -14.26 8.46 39.36
CA ILE A 60 -14.42 8.50 40.83
C ILE A 60 -14.96 7.16 41.34
N GLU A 61 -15.94 6.56 40.64
CA GLU A 61 -16.47 5.23 40.99
C GLU A 61 -15.38 4.16 40.94
N ALA A 62 -14.55 4.16 39.88
CA ALA A 62 -13.44 3.22 39.74
C ALA A 62 -12.39 3.37 40.86
N GLN A 63 -12.05 4.61 41.24
CA GLN A 63 -11.13 4.88 42.35
C GLN A 63 -11.66 4.40 43.70
N GLN A 64 -12.97 4.49 43.92
CA GLN A 64 -13.61 4.00 45.14
C GLN A 64 -13.64 2.47 45.20
N SER A 65 -13.84 1.79 44.06
CA SER A 65 -13.81 0.32 44.01
C SER A 65 -12.39 -0.25 44.20
N ASP A 66 -11.36 0.36 43.61
CA ASP A 66 -9.97 -0.12 43.72
C ASP A 66 -9.40 0.01 45.14
N ALA A 67 -9.82 1.03 45.90
CA ALA A 67 -9.36 1.26 47.26
C ALA A 67 -9.82 0.17 48.27
N HIS A 68 -10.82 -0.65 47.92
CA HIS A 68 -11.36 -1.69 48.80
C HIS A 68 -10.78 -3.10 48.57
N ASP A 69 -10.14 -3.38 47.44
CA ASP A 69 -9.75 -4.75 47.06
C ASP A 69 -8.23 -5.06 47.21
N ALA A 70 -7.39 -4.04 47.42
CA ALA A 70 -5.92 -4.19 47.34
C ALA A 70 -5.20 -4.69 48.61
N SER A 71 -5.87 -4.81 49.76
CA SER A 71 -5.16 -4.97 51.05
C SER A 71 -5.00 -6.41 51.60
N ALA A 72 -5.42 -7.47 50.91
CA ALA A 72 -5.54 -8.79 51.57
C ALA A 72 -5.44 -10.08 50.73
N THR A 73 -4.62 -10.15 49.66
CA THR A 73 -4.48 -11.42 48.89
C THR A 73 -3.04 -11.86 48.64
N PRO A 74 -2.72 -13.18 48.73
CA PRO A 74 -1.41 -13.74 48.41
C PRO A 74 -1.17 -13.78 46.89
N ASP A 75 0.12 -13.74 46.50
CA ASP A 75 0.61 -13.50 45.13
C ASP A 75 0.06 -14.46 44.05
N ASP A 76 -0.06 -15.75 44.34
CA ASP A 76 -0.56 -16.73 43.35
C ASP A 76 -2.08 -16.58 43.06
N LEU A 77 -2.85 -16.10 44.03
CA LEU A 77 -4.27 -15.77 43.84
C LEU A 77 -4.46 -14.42 43.14
N LEU A 78 -3.46 -13.52 43.25
CA LEU A 78 -3.45 -12.23 42.56
C LEU A 78 -3.26 -12.41 41.05
N GLU A 79 -2.36 -13.29 40.60
CA GLU A 79 -2.15 -13.54 39.16
C GLU A 79 -3.41 -14.14 38.50
N GLY A 80 -4.07 -15.09 39.18
CA GLY A 80 -5.35 -15.64 38.73
C GLY A 80 -6.46 -14.57 38.66
N ARG A 81 -6.59 -13.71 39.67
CA ARG A 81 -7.56 -12.59 39.64
C ARG A 81 -7.22 -11.54 38.58
N LEU A 82 -5.94 -11.27 38.34
CA LEU A 82 -5.47 -10.31 37.34
C LEU A 82 -5.80 -10.77 35.92
N THR A 83 -5.60 -12.06 35.61
CA THR A 83 -5.97 -12.60 34.29
C THR A 83 -7.48 -12.57 34.05
N VAL A 84 -8.29 -12.84 35.08
CA VAL A 84 -9.74 -12.71 35.03
C VAL A 84 -10.17 -11.25 34.86
N ALA A 85 -9.64 -10.34 35.67
CA ALA A 85 -9.93 -8.91 35.58
C ALA A 85 -9.48 -8.31 34.24
N GLN A 86 -8.33 -8.73 33.70
CA GLN A 86 -7.86 -8.32 32.38
C GLN A 86 -8.82 -8.78 31.29
N ARG A 87 -9.31 -10.03 31.37
CA ARG A 87 -10.28 -10.55 30.41
C ARG A 87 -11.62 -9.79 30.52
N GLU A 88 -12.12 -9.58 31.73
CA GLU A 88 -13.34 -8.81 31.98
C GLU A 88 -13.21 -7.36 31.48
N ALA A 89 -12.06 -6.72 31.68
CA ALA A 89 -11.79 -5.38 31.16
C ALA A 89 -11.73 -5.35 29.62
N MET A 90 -11.15 -6.37 28.99
CA MET A 90 -11.13 -6.50 27.53
C MET A 90 -12.53 -6.75 26.97
N ASP A 91 -13.34 -7.58 27.63
CA ASP A 91 -14.73 -7.86 27.26
C ASP A 91 -15.59 -6.60 27.40
N ALA A 92 -15.46 -5.87 28.52
CA ALA A 92 -16.15 -4.60 28.75
C ALA A 92 -15.73 -3.52 27.73
N ARG A 93 -14.44 -3.46 27.36
CA ARG A 93 -13.95 -2.55 26.32
C ARG A 93 -14.56 -2.87 24.96
N ALA A 94 -14.60 -4.16 24.59
CA ALA A 94 -15.21 -4.60 23.35
C ALA A 94 -16.71 -4.27 23.32
N GLU A 95 -17.43 -4.52 24.43
CA GLU A 95 -18.85 -4.17 24.56
C GLU A 95 -19.08 -2.67 24.41
N TYR A 96 -18.28 -1.85 25.10
CA TYR A 96 -18.36 -0.39 24.99
C TYR A 96 -18.11 0.10 23.56
N GLU A 97 -17.08 -0.44 22.90
CA GLU A 97 -16.75 -0.09 21.52
C GLU A 97 -17.88 -0.45 20.56
N ILE A 98 -18.46 -1.65 20.69
CA ILE A 98 -19.61 -2.09 19.90
C ILE A 98 -20.82 -1.18 20.16
N ARG A 99 -21.13 -0.89 21.42
CA ARG A 99 -22.24 0.00 21.78
C ARG A 99 -22.05 1.39 21.16
N ASN A 100 -20.86 1.96 21.29
CA ASN A 100 -20.55 3.27 20.72
C ASN A 100 -20.66 3.28 19.20
N LYS A 101 -20.18 2.22 18.52
CA LYS A 101 -20.33 2.06 17.06
C LYS A 101 -21.81 1.98 16.66
N ILE A 102 -22.62 1.22 17.39
CA ILE A 102 -24.06 1.10 17.13
C ILE A 102 -24.74 2.46 17.33
N THR A 103 -24.49 3.14 18.44
CA THR A 103 -25.07 4.46 18.72
C THR A 103 -24.67 5.48 17.65
N HIS A 104 -23.39 5.52 17.27
CA HIS A 104 -22.90 6.38 16.21
C HIS A 104 -23.60 6.10 14.87
N ASN A 105 -23.66 4.82 14.46
CA ASN A 105 -24.31 4.44 13.21
C ASN A 105 -25.80 4.81 13.20
N VAL A 106 -26.53 4.62 14.29
CA VAL A 106 -27.94 5.01 14.39
C VAL A 106 -28.09 6.53 14.28
N LEU A 107 -27.24 7.30 14.97
CA LEU A 107 -27.26 8.77 14.94
C LEU A 107 -26.95 9.36 13.57
N VAL A 108 -26.07 8.71 12.78
CA VAL A 108 -25.71 9.17 11.42
C VAL A 108 -26.72 8.68 10.39
N MET A 109 -27.20 7.44 10.50
CA MET A 109 -28.07 6.82 9.49
C MET A 109 -29.47 7.43 9.45
N ASP A 110 -30.09 7.76 10.59
CA ASP A 110 -31.45 8.31 10.62
C ASP A 110 -31.56 9.66 9.86
N PRO A 111 -30.68 10.65 10.10
CA PRO A 111 -30.65 11.87 9.30
C PRO A 111 -30.37 11.64 7.82
N VAL A 112 -29.45 10.74 7.46
CA VAL A 112 -29.11 10.45 6.05
C VAL A 112 -30.29 9.80 5.33
N LEU A 113 -30.97 8.83 5.96
CA LEU A 113 -32.16 8.23 5.39
C LEU A 113 -33.27 9.27 5.20
N LYS A 114 -33.50 10.14 6.19
CA LYS A 114 -34.48 11.24 6.05
C LYS A 114 -34.08 12.25 4.98
N ALA A 115 -32.79 12.54 4.81
CA ALA A 115 -32.32 13.44 3.77
C ALA A 115 -32.60 12.89 2.36
N VAL A 116 -32.39 11.58 2.17
CA VAL A 116 -32.59 10.90 0.87
C VAL A 116 -34.05 10.60 0.58
N TYR A 117 -34.79 10.11 1.58
CA TYR A 117 -36.22 9.84 1.49
C TYR A 117 -36.98 11.09 1.94
N GLU A 118 -37.19 12.03 1.01
CA GLU A 118 -37.95 13.27 1.22
C GLU A 118 -39.42 13.01 1.63
N GLY A 119 -39.63 12.62 2.89
CA GLY A 119 -40.94 12.42 3.50
C GLY A 119 -41.51 13.71 4.10
N GLU A 120 -42.81 13.72 4.40
CA GLU A 120 -43.49 14.87 5.02
C GLU A 120 -42.90 15.27 6.39
N GLN A 121 -42.19 14.35 7.06
CA GLN A 121 -41.53 14.55 8.35
C GLN A 121 -40.04 14.96 8.23
N THR A 122 -39.55 15.27 7.03
CA THR A 122 -38.16 15.69 6.83
C THR A 122 -37.98 17.14 7.25
N GLY A 123 -37.21 17.33 8.33
CA GLY A 123 -36.88 18.66 8.84
C GLY A 123 -35.94 19.43 7.91
N PHE A 124 -35.81 20.72 8.18
CA PHE A 124 -34.92 21.59 7.41
C PHE A 124 -33.44 21.19 7.54
N ALA A 125 -33.04 20.72 8.73
CA ALA A 125 -31.67 20.29 9.01
C ALA A 125 -31.28 19.06 8.16
N GLU A 126 -32.19 18.10 8.01
CA GLU A 126 -32.00 16.88 7.20
C GLU A 126 -31.96 17.20 5.70
N LYS A 127 -32.74 18.17 5.22
CA LYS A 127 -32.65 18.61 3.81
C LYS A 127 -31.34 19.31 3.48
N ARG A 128 -30.78 20.03 4.46
CA ARG A 128 -29.52 20.76 4.30
C ARG A 128 -28.32 19.83 4.10
N ILE A 129 -28.35 18.60 4.62
CA ILE A 129 -27.23 17.65 4.48
C ILE A 129 -27.24 16.89 3.15
N LEU A 130 -28.33 16.91 2.38
CA LEU A 130 -28.47 16.15 1.14
C LEU A 130 -27.34 16.40 0.13
N PRO A 131 -26.90 17.64 -0.17
CA PRO A 131 -25.80 17.86 -1.10
C PRO A 131 -24.49 17.19 -0.64
N LEU A 132 -24.21 17.19 0.67
CA LEU A 132 -23.03 16.53 1.21
C LEU A 132 -23.12 15.00 1.09
N VAL A 133 -24.32 14.43 1.29
CA VAL A 133 -24.54 13.00 1.06
C VAL A 133 -24.25 12.65 -0.40
N THR A 134 -24.73 13.46 -1.35
CA THR A 134 -24.46 13.22 -2.77
C THR A 134 -22.99 13.36 -3.14
N GLU A 135 -22.27 14.37 -2.61
CA GLU A 135 -20.82 14.52 -2.81
C GLU A 135 -20.08 13.31 -2.24
N ASN A 136 -20.45 12.90 -1.02
CA ASN A 136 -19.86 11.75 -0.35
C ASN A 136 -20.09 10.44 -1.13
N ASP A 137 -21.29 10.22 -1.66
CA ASP A 137 -21.61 9.07 -2.53
C ASP A 137 -20.74 9.07 -3.80
N THR A 138 -20.54 10.22 -4.45
CA THR A 138 -19.65 10.30 -5.63
C THR A 138 -18.21 9.94 -5.29
N VAL A 139 -17.70 10.42 -4.15
CA VAL A 139 -16.35 10.10 -3.66
C VAL A 139 -16.24 8.61 -3.34
N PHE A 140 -17.24 8.03 -2.67
CA PHE A 140 -17.26 6.59 -2.36
C PHE A 140 -17.31 5.72 -3.62
N MET A 141 -18.10 6.10 -4.63
CA MET A 141 -18.14 5.40 -5.91
C MET A 141 -16.77 5.42 -6.61
N MET A 142 -16.12 6.59 -6.65
CA MET A 142 -14.79 6.74 -7.25
C MET A 142 -13.73 5.95 -6.47
N HIS A 143 -13.75 6.03 -5.14
CA HIS A 143 -12.86 5.26 -4.27
C HIS A 143 -13.06 3.75 -4.47
N GLY A 144 -14.30 3.29 -4.58
CA GLY A 144 -14.63 1.89 -4.89
C GLY A 144 -14.05 1.44 -6.24
N ALA A 145 -14.19 2.27 -7.28
CA ALA A 145 -13.61 2.00 -8.60
C ALA A 145 -12.08 1.95 -8.56
N LEU A 146 -11.43 2.90 -7.87
CA LEU A 146 -9.97 2.93 -7.71
C LEU A 146 -9.46 1.73 -6.90
N THR A 147 -10.13 1.36 -5.82
CA THR A 147 -9.79 0.20 -5.00
C THR A 147 -9.93 -1.10 -5.80
N SER A 148 -10.99 -1.23 -6.59
CA SER A 148 -11.18 -2.37 -7.49
C SER A 148 -10.09 -2.46 -8.55
N ARG A 149 -9.71 -1.32 -9.17
CA ARG A 149 -8.59 -1.26 -10.12
C ARG A 149 -7.26 -1.62 -9.45
N LEU A 150 -7.00 -1.12 -8.25
CA LEU A 150 -5.80 -1.46 -7.48
C LEU A 150 -5.76 -2.96 -7.18
N ALA A 151 -6.83 -3.52 -6.65
CA ALA A 151 -6.92 -4.96 -6.36
C ALA A 151 -6.72 -5.81 -7.62
N HIS A 152 -7.27 -5.39 -8.76
CA HIS A 152 -7.04 -6.04 -10.05
C HIS A 152 -5.57 -5.98 -10.48
N THR A 153 -4.94 -4.80 -10.44
CA THR A 153 -3.54 -4.63 -10.81
C THR A 153 -2.62 -5.43 -9.90
N THR A 154 -2.84 -5.41 -8.58
CA THR A 154 -2.06 -6.22 -7.61
C THR A 154 -2.19 -7.71 -7.92
N ARG A 155 -3.39 -8.19 -8.26
CA ARG A 155 -3.59 -9.60 -8.64
C ARG A 155 -2.89 -9.96 -9.94
N SER A 156 -2.96 -9.08 -10.94
CA SER A 156 -2.25 -9.24 -12.21
C SER A 156 -0.74 -9.28 -12.01
N GLN A 157 -0.21 -8.39 -11.15
CA GLN A 157 1.21 -8.34 -10.81
C GLN A 157 1.65 -9.63 -10.12
N SER A 158 0.93 -10.07 -9.08
CA SER A 158 1.24 -11.33 -8.38
C SER A 158 1.21 -12.54 -9.33
N THR A 159 0.30 -12.55 -10.31
CA THR A 159 0.22 -13.63 -11.30
C THR A 159 1.42 -13.57 -12.27
N ALA A 160 1.82 -12.37 -12.70
CA ALA A 160 2.99 -12.17 -13.55
C ALA A 160 4.30 -12.52 -12.82
N GLU A 161 4.42 -12.17 -11.54
CA GLU A 161 5.56 -12.54 -10.68
C GLU A 161 5.66 -14.07 -10.53
N HIS A 162 4.55 -14.74 -10.27
CA HIS A 162 4.52 -16.21 -10.22
C HIS A 162 4.93 -16.84 -11.56
N SER A 163 4.41 -16.33 -12.68
CA SER A 163 4.82 -16.82 -14.00
C SER A 163 6.32 -16.61 -14.24
N ASN A 164 6.84 -15.43 -13.89
CA ASN A 164 8.26 -15.12 -14.06
C ASN A 164 9.14 -16.05 -13.20
N MET A 165 8.78 -16.27 -11.92
CA MET A 165 9.47 -17.24 -11.07
C MET A 165 9.50 -18.65 -11.70
N THR A 166 8.37 -19.10 -12.26
CA THR A 166 8.33 -20.43 -12.90
C THR A 166 9.15 -20.51 -14.18
N GLU A 167 9.18 -19.45 -15.01
CA GLU A 167 10.06 -19.44 -16.19
C GLU A 167 11.52 -19.35 -15.78
N ASN A 168 11.86 -18.59 -14.74
CA ASN A 168 13.23 -18.48 -14.26
C ASN A 168 13.75 -19.82 -13.72
N GLN A 169 12.91 -20.59 -13.01
CA GLN A 169 13.24 -21.97 -12.61
C GLN A 169 13.50 -22.87 -13.82
N ARG A 170 12.67 -22.78 -14.86
CA ARG A 170 12.90 -23.56 -16.10
C ARG A 170 14.16 -23.12 -16.84
N HIS A 171 14.47 -21.83 -16.84
CA HIS A 171 15.69 -21.31 -17.44
C HIS A 171 16.93 -21.80 -16.68
N GLU A 172 16.87 -21.86 -15.34
CA GLU A 172 17.91 -22.45 -14.50
C GLU A 172 18.11 -23.94 -14.81
N GLU A 173 17.03 -24.73 -14.82
CA GLU A 173 17.08 -26.15 -15.22
C GLU A 173 17.66 -26.34 -16.63
N LEU A 174 17.23 -25.51 -17.60
CA LEU A 174 17.75 -25.57 -18.96
C LEU A 174 19.23 -25.20 -19.02
N ALA A 175 19.66 -24.18 -18.30
CA ALA A 175 21.06 -23.77 -18.22
C ALA A 175 21.92 -24.88 -17.61
N GLU A 176 21.47 -25.54 -16.54
CA GLU A 176 22.14 -26.72 -15.97
C GLU A 176 22.28 -27.85 -17.00
N THR A 177 21.21 -28.16 -17.74
CA THR A 177 21.29 -29.20 -18.78
C THR A 177 22.23 -28.81 -19.92
N MET A 178 22.26 -27.55 -20.33
CA MET A 178 23.18 -27.06 -21.37
C MET A 178 24.64 -27.12 -20.90
N LEU A 179 24.92 -26.78 -19.64
CA LEU A 179 26.25 -26.92 -19.05
C LEU A 179 26.67 -28.39 -18.99
N ALA A 180 25.78 -29.28 -18.53
CA ALA A 180 26.05 -30.73 -18.50
C ALA A 180 26.34 -31.29 -19.91
N LEU A 181 25.56 -30.89 -20.92
CA LEU A 181 25.79 -31.29 -22.31
C LEU A 181 27.10 -30.71 -22.88
N ALA A 182 27.44 -29.47 -22.53
CA ALA A 182 28.70 -28.86 -22.94
C ALA A 182 29.91 -29.57 -22.28
N GLU A 183 29.79 -29.98 -21.02
CA GLU A 183 30.79 -30.81 -20.34
C GLU A 183 30.91 -32.20 -20.97
N GLU A 184 29.79 -32.85 -21.30
CA GLU A 184 29.79 -34.13 -22.00
C GLU A 184 30.45 -34.02 -23.38
N MET A 185 30.09 -32.99 -24.17
CA MET A 185 30.71 -32.74 -25.46
C MET A 185 32.22 -32.45 -25.33
N LYS A 186 32.63 -31.71 -24.31
CA LYS A 186 34.05 -31.46 -24.04
C LYS A 186 34.79 -32.75 -23.69
N THR A 187 34.23 -33.58 -22.80
CA THR A 187 34.86 -34.86 -22.41
C THR A 187 34.91 -35.85 -23.57
N GLN A 188 33.85 -35.96 -24.38
CA GLN A 188 33.84 -36.74 -25.62
C GLN A 188 34.89 -36.23 -26.61
N SER A 189 34.98 -34.92 -26.86
CA SER A 189 35.98 -34.35 -27.78
C SER A 189 37.44 -34.62 -27.36
N VAL A 190 37.72 -34.75 -26.06
CA VAL A 190 39.04 -35.11 -25.55
C VAL A 190 39.30 -36.62 -25.66
N HIS A 191 38.26 -37.44 -25.47
CA HIS A 191 38.37 -38.90 -25.54
C HIS A 191 38.39 -39.46 -26.97
N ASP A 192 37.67 -38.86 -27.91
CA ASP A 192 37.57 -39.30 -29.32
C ASP A 192 38.81 -38.99 -30.18
N ILE A 193 39.79 -38.26 -29.64
CA ILE A 193 41.07 -38.05 -30.35
C ILE A 193 41.92 -39.32 -30.18
N GLU A 194 41.91 -40.20 -31.19
CA GLU A 194 42.73 -41.43 -31.23
C GLU A 194 44.23 -41.14 -31.40
N ASP A 195 44.60 -40.00 -32.01
CA ASP A 195 45.98 -39.59 -32.26
C ASP A 195 46.62 -38.85 -31.08
N ALA A 196 47.62 -39.48 -30.44
CA ALA A 196 48.35 -38.92 -29.30
C ALA A 196 49.04 -37.56 -29.60
N GLN A 197 49.45 -37.31 -30.86
CA GLN A 197 50.03 -36.03 -31.26
C GLN A 197 49.00 -34.91 -31.39
N LEU A 198 47.75 -35.21 -31.75
CA LEU A 198 46.69 -34.21 -31.80
C LEU A 198 46.24 -33.83 -30.39
N ARG A 199 46.13 -34.79 -29.45
CA ARG A 199 45.82 -34.49 -28.04
C ARG A 199 46.80 -33.51 -27.42
N GLN A 200 48.10 -33.72 -27.64
CA GLN A 200 49.13 -32.83 -27.10
C GLN A 200 49.06 -31.40 -27.68
N ARG A 201 48.61 -31.25 -28.94
CA ARG A 201 48.41 -29.94 -29.57
C ARG A 201 47.16 -29.24 -29.03
N VAL A 202 46.07 -29.98 -28.81
CA VAL A 202 44.84 -29.45 -28.19
C VAL A 202 45.13 -28.96 -26.76
N ASP A 203 45.83 -29.76 -25.95
CA ASP A 203 46.24 -29.36 -24.59
C ASP A 203 47.16 -28.13 -24.57
N ALA A 204 48.03 -27.98 -25.57
CA ALA A 204 48.90 -26.81 -25.69
C ALA A 204 48.09 -25.53 -26.01
N VAL A 205 47.14 -25.64 -26.94
CA VAL A 205 46.24 -24.53 -27.31
C VAL A 205 45.33 -24.16 -26.14
N ASP A 206 44.82 -25.15 -25.39
CA ASP A 206 44.00 -24.91 -24.19
C ASP A 206 44.76 -24.16 -23.09
N LYS A 207 46.05 -24.46 -22.91
CA LYS A 207 46.91 -23.71 -21.99
C LYS A 207 47.11 -22.28 -22.46
N GLU A 208 47.34 -22.06 -23.75
CA GLU A 208 47.51 -20.73 -24.33
C GLU A 208 46.22 -19.89 -24.21
N LEU A 209 45.05 -20.51 -24.40
CA LEU A 209 43.74 -19.89 -24.19
C LEU A 209 43.48 -19.52 -22.72
N LYS A 210 43.87 -20.37 -21.76
CA LYS A 210 43.77 -20.05 -20.34
C LYS A 210 44.68 -18.88 -19.96
N ASP A 211 45.89 -18.84 -20.51
CA ASP A 211 46.83 -17.75 -20.27
C ASP A 211 46.39 -16.43 -20.94
N SER A 212 45.75 -16.48 -22.11
CA SER A 212 45.18 -15.29 -22.75
C SER A 212 43.95 -14.78 -22.00
N ARG A 213 43.06 -15.66 -21.53
CA ARG A 213 41.88 -15.30 -20.72
C ARG A 213 42.29 -14.68 -19.38
N ARG A 214 43.33 -15.21 -18.73
CA ARG A 214 43.91 -14.60 -17.51
C ARG A 214 44.41 -13.19 -17.77
N ARG A 215 45.16 -12.98 -18.86
CA ARG A 215 45.64 -11.65 -19.27
C ARG A 215 44.48 -10.70 -19.56
N ALA A 216 43.44 -11.16 -20.23
CA ALA A 216 42.25 -10.37 -20.51
C ALA A 216 41.52 -9.96 -19.23
N LYS A 217 41.36 -10.87 -18.25
CA LYS A 217 40.77 -10.55 -16.93
C LYS A 217 41.61 -9.53 -16.17
N THR A 218 42.94 -9.66 -16.17
CA THR A 218 43.83 -8.67 -15.57
C THR A 218 43.71 -7.30 -16.24
N LEU A 219 43.61 -7.26 -17.57
CA LEU A 219 43.43 -6.00 -18.30
C LEU A 219 42.05 -5.37 -18.05
N LYS A 220 40.95 -6.16 -18.02
CA LYS A 220 39.61 -5.66 -17.67
C LYS A 220 39.60 -5.07 -16.25
N GLY A 221 40.20 -5.77 -15.28
CA GLY A 221 40.33 -5.26 -13.90
C GLY A 221 41.13 -3.96 -13.78
N ILE A 222 42.24 -3.84 -14.52
CA ILE A 222 43.03 -2.60 -14.54
C ILE A 222 42.25 -1.44 -15.19
N LEU A 223 41.55 -1.69 -16.30
CA LEU A 223 40.75 -0.68 -16.99
C LEU A 223 39.56 -0.23 -16.13
N SER A 224 38.86 -1.16 -15.48
CA SER A 224 37.76 -0.85 -14.56
C SER A 224 38.26 0.01 -13.39
N ALA A 225 39.38 -0.37 -12.75
CA ALA A 225 39.99 0.43 -11.68
C ALA A 225 40.45 1.83 -12.16
N MET A 226 40.95 1.95 -13.39
CA MET A 226 41.32 3.23 -13.98
C MET A 226 40.10 4.12 -14.25
N ILE A 227 39.01 3.56 -14.78
CA ILE A 227 37.78 4.30 -15.07
C ILE A 227 37.13 4.78 -13.78
N VAL A 228 36.96 3.91 -12.79
CA VAL A 228 36.41 4.26 -11.46
C VAL A 228 37.32 5.27 -10.74
N GLY A 229 38.64 5.07 -10.79
CA GLY A 229 39.62 5.97 -10.16
C GLY A 229 39.76 7.33 -10.84
N SER A 230 39.34 7.47 -12.10
CA SER A 230 39.37 8.74 -12.84
C SER A 230 38.26 9.72 -12.46
N GLY A 231 37.23 9.26 -11.74
CA GLY A 231 36.08 10.08 -11.34
C GLY A 231 35.12 10.43 -12.47
N ILE A 232 35.25 9.82 -13.65
CA ILE A 232 34.27 9.92 -14.74
C ILE A 232 32.95 9.27 -14.30
N ASN A 233 31.82 9.87 -14.65
CA ASN A 233 30.48 9.33 -14.33
C ASN A 233 30.14 8.14 -15.25
N TRP A 234 30.76 6.99 -14.99
CA TRP A 234 30.65 5.77 -15.78
C TRP A 234 29.25 5.14 -15.71
N ALA A 235 28.46 5.40 -14.67
CA ALA A 235 27.10 4.88 -14.51
C ALA A 235 26.05 5.57 -15.43
N ALA A 236 26.41 6.66 -16.10
CA ALA A 236 25.54 7.36 -17.04
C ALA A 236 25.77 6.94 -18.50
N ASP A 237 26.83 6.17 -18.77
CA ASP A 237 27.18 5.66 -20.09
C ASP A 237 27.12 4.14 -20.07
N GLU A 238 26.23 3.56 -20.87
CA GLU A 238 26.00 2.11 -20.96
C GLU A 238 27.30 1.35 -21.30
N GLY A 239 28.13 1.91 -22.19
CA GLY A 239 29.38 1.27 -22.62
C GLY A 239 30.45 1.27 -21.53
N LEU A 240 30.46 2.27 -20.64
CA LEU A 240 31.35 2.29 -19.48
C LEU A 240 30.81 1.45 -18.34
N THR A 241 29.48 1.35 -18.21
CA THR A 241 28.82 0.51 -17.22
C THR A 241 29.11 -0.98 -17.48
N GLU A 242 28.98 -1.43 -18.74
CA GLU A 242 29.33 -2.80 -19.15
C GLU A 242 30.82 -3.14 -18.94
N LEU A 243 31.70 -2.16 -19.17
CA LEU A 243 33.14 -2.36 -19.01
C LEU A 243 33.57 -2.44 -17.53
N VAL A 244 32.83 -1.75 -16.65
CA VAL A 244 33.12 -1.69 -15.20
C VAL A 244 32.44 -2.82 -14.43
N LEU A 245 31.22 -3.21 -14.79
CA LEU A 245 30.59 -4.39 -14.19
C LEU A 245 31.37 -5.65 -14.60
N GLU A 246 31.77 -6.42 -13.59
CA GLU A 246 32.17 -7.81 -13.82
C GLU A 246 30.89 -8.62 -14.02
N ASP A 247 30.80 -9.33 -15.15
CA ASP A 247 29.82 -10.41 -15.29
C ASP A 247 30.13 -11.42 -14.18
N GLU A 248 29.19 -11.65 -13.27
CA GLU A 248 29.28 -12.66 -12.21
C GLU A 248 29.21 -14.07 -12.83
N ASP A 249 30.23 -14.43 -13.61
CA ASP A 249 30.42 -15.77 -14.14
C ASP A 249 31.70 -16.36 -13.54
N ASP A 250 31.55 -16.96 -12.34
CA ASP A 250 32.34 -18.13 -11.94
C ASP A 250 31.62 -19.40 -12.45
#